data_AF-A0A2I1EB73-F1
#
_entry.id   AF-A0A2I1EB73-F1
#
_cell.length_a   1.000
_cell.length_b   1.000
_cell.length_c   1.000
_cell.angle_alpha   90.00
_cell.angle_beta   90.00
_cell.angle_gamma   90.00
#
_symmetry.space_group_name_H-M   'P 1'
#
loop_
_entity.id
_entity.type
_entity.pdbx_description
1 polymer ?
#
loop_
_entity_poly.entity_id
_entity_poly.type
_entity_poly.pdbx_seq_one_letter_code
_entity_poly.pdbx_strand_id
1 'polypeptide(L)' 'MNNKEIPSTKIEPIIKPKCNLFELVQYQCIIKDDRVICSPFVRIFKRCAGKPTV' A
#
# COMPACT_ATOMS: atom_id res chain seq x y z
N MET A 1 -6.52 24.04 -48.15
CA MET A 1 -6.94 23.17 -47.02
C MET A 1 -5.66 22.73 -46.34
N ASN A 2 -5.28 23.37 -45.23
CA ASN A 2 -3.99 23.13 -44.58
C ASN A 2 -4.20 22.17 -43.41
N ASN A 3 -3.66 20.97 -43.56
CA ASN A 3 -3.66 19.92 -42.54
C ASN A 3 -2.83 20.38 -41.35
N LYS A 4 -3.48 20.67 -40.22
CA LYS A 4 -2.79 20.77 -38.93
C LYS A 4 -2.57 19.34 -38.43
N GLU A 5 -1.32 18.90 -38.45
CA GLU A 5 -0.91 17.68 -37.75
C GLU A 5 -1.16 17.88 -36.25
N ILE A 6 -2.02 17.02 -35.69
CA ILE A 6 -2.30 16.97 -34.26
C ILE A 6 -1.12 16.26 -33.60
N PRO A 7 -0.45 16.86 -32.59
CA PRO A 7 0.65 16.19 -31.90
C PRO A 7 0.12 14.92 -31.25
N SER A 8 0.72 13.77 -31.60
CA SER A 8 0.44 12.47 -30.98
C SER A 8 0.75 12.53 -29.48
N THR A 9 -0.25 12.89 -28.69
CA THR A 9 -0.20 12.82 -27.22
C THR A 9 0.02 11.35 -26.87
N LYS A 10 1.22 11.03 -26.40
CA LYS A 10 1.52 9.71 -25.80
C LYS A 10 0.58 9.53 -24.61
N ILE A 11 -0.48 8.73 -24.80
CA ILE A 11 -1.31 8.24 -23.71
C ILE A 11 -0.48 7.13 -23.05
N GLU A 12 0.38 7.48 -22.10
CA GLU A 12 0.97 6.47 -21.24
C GLU A 12 -0.19 5.83 -20.46
N PRO A 13 -0.42 4.51 -20.58
CA PRO A 13 -1.48 3.87 -19.83
C PRO A 13 -1.15 4.05 -18.35
N ILE A 14 -2.08 4.61 -17.58
CA ILE A 14 -1.97 4.64 -16.12
C ILE A 14 -2.05 3.18 -15.65
N ILE A 15 -0.90 2.52 -15.56
CA ILE A 15 -0.80 1.16 -15.02
C ILE A 15 -1.14 1.30 -13.54
N LYS A 16 -2.39 0.99 -13.18
CA LYS A 16 -2.78 0.91 -11.78
C LYS A 16 -1.89 -0.15 -11.13
N PRO A 17 -1.15 0.18 -10.06
CA PRO A 17 -0.29 -0.80 -9.42
C PRO A 17 -1.17 -1.93 -8.89
N LYS A 18 -0.72 -3.19 -9.09
CA LYS A 18 -1.39 -4.35 -8.50
C LYS A 18 -1.31 -4.19 -6.98
N CYS A 19 -2.47 -4.00 -6.36
CA CYS A 19 -2.59 -3.80 -4.92
C CYS A 19 -3.52 -4.84 -4.33
N ASN A 20 -3.14 -5.41 -3.19
CA ASN A 20 -3.99 -6.32 -2.42
C ASN A 20 -4.08 -5.84 -0.97
N LEU A 21 -5.18 -6.21 -0.30
CA LEU A 21 -5.32 -6.09 1.14
C LEU A 21 -4.68 -7.30 1.80
N PHE A 22 -3.95 -7.04 2.88
CA PHE A 22 -3.31 -8.05 3.71
C PHE A 22 -3.72 -7.84 5.16
N GLU A 23 -3.72 -8.94 5.89
CA GLU A 23 -3.95 -8.97 7.32
C GLU A 23 -2.69 -9.48 8.02
N LEU A 24 -2.30 -8.83 9.11
CA LEU A 24 -1.19 -9.24 9.97
C LEU A 24 -1.63 -9.13 11.42
N VAL A 25 -1.43 -10.21 12.19
CA VAL A 25 -1.57 -10.18 13.63
C VAL A 25 -0.26 -9.70 14.23
N GLN A 26 -0.31 -8.64 15.03
CA GLN A 26 0.81 -8.10 15.78
C GLN A 26 0.51 -8.15 17.28
N TYR A 27 1.54 -8.05 18.12
CA TYR A 27 1.39 -8.01 19.57
C TYR A 27 1.87 -6.67 20.09
N GLN A 28 1.02 -6.01 20.88
CA GLN A 28 1.42 -4.85 21.65
C GLN A 28 1.75 -5.31 23.06
N CYS A 29 2.98 -5.05 23.50
CA CYS A 29 3.45 -5.46 24.81
C CYS A 29 3.64 -4.24 25.72
N ILE A 30 3.24 -4.40 26.98
CA ILE A 30 3.48 -3.44 28.06
C ILE A 30 4.17 -4.17 29.21
N ILE A 31 4.97 -3.44 29.98
CA ILE A 31 5.49 -3.93 31.26
C ILE A 31 4.48 -3.52 32.33
N LYS A 32 4.03 -4.49 33.11
CA LYS A 32 3.15 -4.27 34.26
C LYS A 32 3.72 -5.05 35.43
N ASP A 33 3.98 -4.35 36.54
CA ASP A 33 4.74 -4.91 37.67
C ASP A 33 6.08 -5.49 37.15
N ASP A 34 6.39 -6.76 37.42
CA ASP A 34 7.61 -7.44 36.95
C ASP A 34 7.37 -8.40 35.77
N ARG A 35 6.30 -8.19 34.99
CA ARG A 35 5.96 -9.06 33.85
C ARG A 35 5.66 -8.27 32.58
N VAL A 36 5.97 -8.91 31.45
CA VAL A 36 5.58 -8.42 30.11
C VAL A 36 4.21 -9.01 29.78
N ILE A 37 3.25 -8.13 29.49
CA ILE A 37 1.90 -8.50 29.05
C ILE A 37 1.76 -8.08 27.59
N CYS A 38 1.51 -9.05 26.71
CA CYS A 38 1.31 -8.83 25.29
C CYS A 38 -0.13 -9.14 24.89
N SER A 39 -0.78 -8.22 24.19
CA SER A 39 -2.12 -8.40 23.64
C SER A 39 -2.06 -8.40 22.11
N PRO A 40 -2.72 -9.37 21.44
CA PRO A 40 -2.76 -9.37 19.98
C PRO A 40 -3.66 -8.26 19.47
N PHE A 41 -3.31 -7.70 18.32
CA PHE A 41 -4.17 -6.82 17.53
C PHE A 41 -4.00 -7.11 16.04
N VAL A 42 -5.09 -6.95 15.30
CA VAL A 42 -5.12 -7.19 13.86
C VAL A 42 -4.81 -5.89 13.13
N ARG A 43 -3.83 -5.93 12.24
CA ARG A 43 -3.47 -4.83 11.35
C ARG A 43 -3.81 -5.20 9.91
N ILE A 44 -4.76 -4.49 9.34
CA ILE A 44 -5.11 -4.57 7.91
C ILE A 44 -4.34 -3.48 7.18
N PHE A 45 -3.63 -3.84 6.11
CA PHE A 45 -2.87 -2.87 5.32
C PHE A 45 -2.92 -3.21 3.82
N LYS A 46 -2.77 -2.17 2.99
CA LYS A 46 -2.76 -2.30 1.53
C LYS A 46 -1.31 -2.37 1.05
N ARG A 47 -0.97 -3.41 0.30
CA ARG A 47 0.34 -3.54 -0.34
C ARG A 47 0.18 -3.46 -1.85
N CYS A 48 0.92 -2.54 -2.45
CA CYS A 48 0.96 -2.31 -3.89
C CYS A 48 2.36 -2.64 -4.44
N ALA A 49 2.44 -3.26 -5.61
CA ALA A 49 3.72 -3.54 -6.27
C ALA A 49 4.53 -2.25 -6.46
N GLY A 50 5.82 -2.28 -6.10
CA GLY A 50 6.75 -1.15 -6.27
C GLY A 50 6.52 0.04 -5.32
N LYS A 51 5.70 -0.11 -4.27
CA LYS A 51 5.49 0.92 -3.25
C LYS A 51 5.85 0.37 -1.86
N PRO A 52 6.34 1.22 -0.94
CA PRO A 52 6.50 0.83 0.47
C PRO A 52 5.19 0.31 1.03
N THR A 53 5.30 -0.69 1.90
CA THR A 53 4.18 -1.17 2.71
C THR A 53 4.28 -0.45 4.04
N VAL A 54 3.35 0.47 4.32
CA VAL A 54 3.31 1.20 5.58
C VAL A 54 2.31 0.58 6.53
#